data_AF-A0AA92RFM1-F1
#
_entry.id   AF-A0AA92RFM1-F1
#
_cell.length_a   1.000
_cell.length_b   1.000
_cell.length_c   1.000
_cell.angle_alpha   90.00
_cell.angle_beta   90.00
_cell.angle_gamma   90.00
#
_symmetry.space_group_name_H-M   'P 1'
#
loop_
_entity.id
_entity.type
_entity.pdbx_description
1 polymer ?
#
loop_
_entity_poly.entity_id
_entity_poly.type
_entity_poly.pdbx_seq_one_letter_code
_entity_poly.pdbx_strand_id
1 'polypeptide(L)'
;MDTLQSLDNVPQAHDSVAAWFDPLLSERLEQAGFGTLGQLVQRINDTGTTWWYPVRGIGVTRAERLVQWLHEQQESTGMQVHLANLQSHRRGSHASRSPSKT
;
A
#
# COMPACT_ATOMS: atom_id res chain seq x y z
N MET A 1 -19.27 14.09 -23.93
CA MET A 1 -18.10 14.00 -23.04
C MET A 1 -18.42 13.04 -21.89
N ASP A 2 -18.88 11.85 -22.28
CA ASP A 2 -18.41 10.51 -21.91
C ASP A 2 -17.24 10.54 -20.89
N THR A 3 -17.28 9.83 -19.76
CA THR A 3 -17.51 8.38 -19.66
C THR A 3 -17.96 8.02 -18.23
N LEU A 4 -18.98 7.18 -18.14
CA LEU A 4 -19.25 6.19 -17.08
C LEU A 4 -18.34 6.29 -15.84
N GLN A 5 -18.78 6.97 -14.79
CA GLN A 5 -18.24 6.75 -13.44
C GLN A 5 -18.74 5.38 -12.97
N SER A 6 -18.02 4.34 -13.40
CA SER A 6 -18.20 2.95 -13.02
C SER A 6 -18.37 2.83 -11.50
N LEU A 7 -19.56 2.38 -11.09
CA LEU A 7 -19.93 2.04 -9.72
C LEU A 7 -19.33 0.69 -9.24
N ASP A 8 -18.27 0.22 -9.92
CA ASP A 8 -17.54 -1.03 -9.68
C ASP A 8 -16.02 -0.76 -9.67
N ASN A 9 -15.58 0.29 -8.99
CA ASN A 9 -14.15 0.60 -8.91
C ASN A 9 -13.51 -0.41 -7.94
N VAL A 10 -12.86 -1.43 -8.46
CA VAL A 10 -12.02 -2.33 -7.67
C VAL A 10 -10.71 -1.57 -7.39
N PRO A 11 -10.29 -1.41 -6.12
CA PRO A 11 -9.05 -0.71 -5.79
C PRO A 11 -7.87 -1.32 -6.55
N GLN A 12 -7.10 -0.54 -7.30
CA GLN A 12 -5.92 -1.03 -8.02
C GLN A 12 -4.64 -0.68 -7.26
N ALA A 13 -3.59 -1.46 -7.45
CA ALA A 13 -2.28 -1.17 -6.85
C ALA A 13 -1.69 0.19 -7.25
N HIS A 14 -2.08 0.73 -8.42
CA HIS A 14 -1.64 2.04 -8.88
C HIS A 14 -2.55 3.18 -8.39
N ASP A 15 -3.67 2.88 -7.73
CA ASP A 15 -4.54 3.90 -7.18
C ASP A 15 -3.87 4.62 -6.02
N SER A 16 -4.16 5.93 -5.96
CA SER A 16 -3.68 6.78 -4.89
C SER A 16 -4.37 6.42 -3.58
N VAL A 17 -3.62 6.44 -2.48
CA VAL A 17 -4.18 6.24 -1.13
C VAL A 17 -5.28 7.27 -0.83
N ALA A 18 -5.17 8.48 -1.40
CA ALA A 18 -6.17 9.55 -1.31
C ALA A 18 -7.52 9.24 -1.96
N ALA A 19 -7.59 8.28 -2.90
CA ALA A 19 -8.86 7.88 -3.52
C ALA A 19 -9.68 6.93 -2.63
N TRP A 20 -9.01 6.27 -1.67
CA TRP A 20 -9.58 5.20 -0.85
C TRP A 20 -9.66 5.52 0.64
N PHE A 21 -8.75 6.37 1.13
CA PHE A 21 -8.63 6.71 2.53
C PHE A 21 -8.96 8.17 2.82
N ASP A 22 -9.22 8.44 4.10
CA ASP A 22 -9.48 9.78 4.60
C ASP A 22 -8.30 10.73 4.29
N PRO A 23 -8.54 11.97 3.84
CA PRO A 23 -7.49 12.89 3.41
C PRO A 23 -6.38 13.10 4.44
N LEU A 24 -6.71 13.08 5.74
CA LEU A 24 -5.70 13.21 6.81
C LEU A 24 -4.80 11.96 6.91
N LEU A 25 -5.35 10.78 6.60
CA LEU A 25 -4.59 9.54 6.57
C LEU A 25 -3.72 9.46 5.32
N SER A 26 -4.30 9.85 4.18
CA SER A 26 -3.64 9.90 2.88
C SER A 26 -2.42 10.82 2.91
N GLU A 27 -2.57 12.03 3.47
CA GLU A 27 -1.46 12.98 3.62
C GLU A 27 -0.33 12.41 4.47
N ARG A 28 -0.64 11.66 5.55
CA ARG A 28 0.38 11.01 6.39
C ARG A 28 1.10 9.88 5.66
N LEU A 29 0.38 9.11 4.87
CA LEU A 29 0.96 8.04 4.04
C LEU A 29 1.85 8.63 2.95
N GLU A 30 1.41 9.70 2.29
CA GLU A 30 2.20 10.44 1.30
C GLU A 30 3.46 11.05 1.92
N GLN A 31 3.36 11.67 3.10
CA GLN A 31 4.51 12.18 3.85
C GLN A 31 5.49 11.07 4.26
N ALA A 32 5.00 9.85 4.48
CA ALA A 32 5.84 8.68 4.75
C ALA A 32 6.43 8.05 3.47
N GLY A 33 6.05 8.54 2.28
CA GLY A 33 6.54 8.07 0.98
C GLY A 33 5.69 6.96 0.36
N PHE A 34 4.45 6.76 0.82
CA PHE A 34 3.51 5.75 0.33
C PHE A 34 2.26 6.41 -0.29
N GLY A 35 2.39 6.86 -1.54
CA GLY A 35 1.30 7.56 -2.23
C GLY A 35 0.26 6.65 -2.88
N THR A 36 0.56 5.35 -3.04
CA THR A 36 -0.32 4.39 -3.72
C THR A 36 -0.59 3.14 -2.90
N LEU A 37 -1.71 2.47 -3.19
CA LEU A 37 -2.09 1.20 -2.55
C LEU A 37 -1.01 0.14 -2.75
N GLY A 38 -0.41 0.04 -3.93
CA GLY A 38 0.65 -0.91 -4.24
C GLY A 38 1.93 -0.66 -3.43
N GLN A 39 2.33 0.60 -3.24
CA GLN A 39 3.46 0.94 -2.37
C GLN A 39 3.20 0.57 -0.92
N LEU A 40 1.97 0.81 -0.45
CA LEU A 40 1.54 0.41 0.90
C LEU A 40 1.57 -1.11 1.08
N VAL A 41 0.98 -1.88 0.15
CA VAL A 41 1.01 -3.35 0.18
C VAL A 41 2.43 -3.88 0.12
N GLN A 42 3.26 -3.34 -0.77
CA GLN A 42 4.68 -3.71 -0.86
C GLN A 42 5.41 -3.44 0.47
N ARG A 43 5.12 -2.31 1.11
CA ARG A 43 5.71 -1.96 2.41
C ARG A 43 5.24 -2.90 3.53
N ILE A 44 3.95 -3.24 3.56
CA ILE A 44 3.40 -4.21 4.50
C ILE A 44 4.08 -5.57 4.32
N ASN A 45 4.30 -5.99 3.06
CA ASN A 45 4.96 -7.25 2.74
C ASN A 45 6.47 -7.24 3.07
N ASP A 46 7.14 -6.10 2.93
CA ASP A 46 8.58 -5.91 3.21
C ASP A 46 8.88 -5.79 4.71
N THR A 47 8.10 -4.97 5.42
CA THR A 47 8.34 -4.62 6.84
C THR A 47 7.48 -5.43 7.81
N GLY A 48 6.37 -6.01 7.36
CA GLY A 48 5.44 -6.77 8.20
C GLY A 48 4.67 -5.90 9.17
N THR A 49 4.45 -6.38 10.40
CA THR A 49 3.62 -5.72 11.43
C THR A 49 4.12 -4.37 11.92
N THR A 50 5.33 -3.95 11.56
CA THR A 50 5.92 -2.65 11.96
C THR A 50 5.93 -1.60 10.85
N TRP A 51 5.22 -1.85 9.74
CA TRP A 51 5.18 -0.95 8.58
C TRP A 51 4.69 0.47 8.91
N TRP A 52 3.86 0.62 9.95
CA TRP A 52 3.28 1.88 10.42
C TRP A 52 4.22 2.70 11.32
N TYR A 53 5.32 2.11 11.82
CA TYR A 53 6.30 2.78 12.68
C TYR A 53 6.86 4.09 12.10
N PRO A 54 7.23 4.20 10.81
CA PRO A 54 7.65 5.46 10.20
C PRO A 54 6.51 6.47 9.98
N VAL A 55 5.24 6.03 10.01
CA VAL A 55 4.09 6.89 9.73
C VAL A 55 3.63 7.59 11.01
N ARG A 56 4.13 8.80 11.24
CA ARG A 56 3.77 9.59 12.43
C ARG A 56 2.26 9.85 12.47
N GLY A 57 1.60 9.40 13.54
CA GLY A 57 0.17 9.59 13.75
C GLY A 57 -0.73 8.43 13.31
N ILE A 58 -0.17 7.32 12.83
CA ILE A 58 -0.89 6.04 12.70
C ILE A 58 -0.49 5.16 13.88
N GLY A 59 -1.45 4.89 14.77
CA GLY A 59 -1.27 3.89 15.83
C GLY A 59 -1.56 2.47 15.32
N VAL A 60 -1.13 1.47 16.09
CA VAL A 60 -1.34 0.03 15.83
C VAL A 60 -2.77 -0.27 15.38
N THR A 61 -3.78 0.20 16.12
CA THR A 61 -5.20 -0.07 15.82
C THR A 61 -5.63 0.45 14.44
N ARG A 62 -5.12 1.61 14.01
CA ARG A 62 -5.42 2.14 12.68
C ARG A 62 -4.70 1.35 11.59
N ALA A 63 -3.45 0.96 11.86
CA ALA A 63 -2.66 0.15 10.95
C ALA A 63 -3.30 -1.23 10.74
N GLU A 64 -3.72 -1.90 11.82
CA GLU A 64 -4.41 -3.20 11.77
C GLU A 64 -5.70 -3.11 10.98
N ARG A 65 -6.52 -2.06 11.22
CA ARG A 65 -7.74 -1.84 10.44
C ARG A 65 -7.45 -1.63 8.95
N LEU A 66 -6.36 -0.96 8.62
CA LEU A 66 -5.93 -0.74 7.23
C LEU A 66 -5.53 -2.06 6.56
N VAL A 67 -4.74 -2.87 7.26
CA VAL A 67 -4.32 -4.20 6.80
C VAL A 67 -5.52 -5.11 6.64
N GLN A 68 -6.46 -5.10 7.59
CA GLN A 68 -7.68 -5.89 7.52
C GLN A 68 -8.51 -5.52 6.28
N TRP A 69 -8.72 -4.23 6.05
CA TRP A 69 -9.43 -3.76 4.86
C TRP A 69 -8.70 -4.19 3.57
N LEU A 70 -7.38 -3.99 3.52
CA LEU A 70 -6.57 -4.45 2.38
C LEU A 70 -6.70 -5.95 2.18
N HIS A 71 -6.78 -6.74 3.27
CA HIS A 71 -6.95 -8.19 3.24
C HIS A 71 -8.29 -8.60 2.64
N GLU A 72 -9.37 -7.93 3.04
CA GLU A 72 -10.72 -8.15 2.49
C GLU A 72 -10.80 -7.77 1.00
N GLN A 73 -10.05 -6.76 0.58
CA GLN A 73 -10.00 -6.34 -0.84
C GLN A 73 -9.07 -7.22 -1.69
N GLN A 74 -8.25 -8.11 -1.11
CA GLN A 74 -7.33 -8.97 -1.88
C GLN A 74 -8.07 -9.88 -2.85
N GLU A 75 -9.22 -10.41 -2.44
CA GLU A 75 -10.02 -11.32 -3.27
C GLU A 75 -10.62 -10.57 -4.47
N SER A 76 -11.00 -9.30 -4.28
CA SER A 76 -11.54 -8.45 -5.34
C SER A 76 -10.45 -7.88 -6.24
N THR A 77 -9.26 -7.58 -5.69
CA THR A 77 -8.19 -6.83 -6.36
C THR A 77 -7.09 -7.72 -6.96
N GLY A 78 -6.89 -8.92 -6.40
CA GLY A 78 -5.73 -9.77 -6.69
C GLY A 78 -4.41 -9.29 -6.06
N MET A 79 -4.42 -8.22 -5.26
CA MET A 79 -3.27 -7.79 -4.46
C MET A 79 -3.00 -8.81 -3.35
N GLN A 80 -1.76 -9.24 -3.18
CA GLN A 80 -1.37 -10.14 -2.09
C GLN A 80 -0.77 -9.35 -0.92
N VAL A 81 -1.48 -9.29 0.21
CA VAL A 81 -1.06 -8.68 1.47
C VAL A 81 -0.69 -9.82 2.43
N HIS A 82 0.59 -9.98 2.72
CA HIS A 82 1.11 -11.03 3.59
C HIS A 82 1.72 -10.40 4.84
N LEU A 83 0.91 -10.22 5.89
CA LEU A 83 1.39 -9.70 7.18
C LEU A 83 2.41 -10.66 7.85
N ALA A 84 2.38 -11.94 7.50
CA ALA A 84 3.18 -13.02 8.08
C ALA A 84 4.54 -13.27 7.39
N ASN A 85 4.87 -12.59 6.28
CA ASN A 85 6.09 -12.90 5.51
C ASN A 85 7.37 -12.29 6.14
N LEU A 86 7.61 -12.60 7.42
CA LEU A 86 8.68 -12.05 8.26
C LEU A 86 10.10 -12.56 7.93
N GLN A 87 10.29 -13.47 6.96
CA GLN A 87 11.62 -14.11 6.78
C GLN A 87 12.12 -14.23 5.33
N SER A 88 11.25 -14.20 4.32
CA SER A 88 11.64 -14.62 2.97
C SER A 88 12.39 -13.56 2.14
N HIS A 89 12.12 -12.26 2.37
CA HIS A 89 12.69 -11.17 1.56
C HIS A 89 13.97 -10.53 2.13
N ARG A 90 14.52 -11.04 3.26
CA ARG A 90 15.85 -10.62 3.76
C ARG A 90 17.03 -11.05 2.87
N ARG A 91 16.77 -11.53 1.65
CA ARG A 91 17.77 -11.61 0.59
C ARG A 91 17.23 -11.03 -0.72
N GLY A 92 17.71 -9.82 -1.02
CA GLY A 92 17.96 -9.38 -2.39
C GLY A 92 16.76 -8.85 -3.16
N SER A 93 16.53 -7.54 -3.10
CA SER A 93 15.91 -6.75 -4.18
C SER A 93 16.04 -5.25 -3.91
N HIS A 94 17.28 -4.74 -3.84
CA HIS A 94 17.57 -3.31 -4.03
C HIS A 94 18.69 -3.14 -5.06
N ALA A 95 18.56 -3.81 -6.20
CA ALA A 95 19.46 -3.62 -7.34
C ALA A 95 18.64 -3.59 -8.62
N SER A 96 17.97 -2.46 -8.86
CA SER A 96 17.63 -1.97 -10.20
C SER A 96 17.24 -0.49 -10.09
N ARG A 97 18.22 0.34 -9.75
CA ARG A 97 18.23 1.74 -10.21
C ARG A 97 18.99 1.73 -11.53
N SER A 98 18.23 1.91 -12.61
CA SER A 98 18.67 1.89 -14.00
C SER A 98 19.94 2.73 -14.24
N PRO A 99 20.91 2.27 -15.04
CA PRO A 99 21.74 3.19 -15.81
C PRO A 99 20.94 3.63 -17.04
N SER A 100 20.75 4.95 -17.13
CA SER A 100 20.22 5.67 -18.29
C SER A 100 20.88 5.17 -19.58
N LYS A 101 20.09 4.70 -20.55
CA LYS A 101 20.55 4.45 -21.91
C LYS A 101 19.81 5.36 -22.87
N THR A 102 20.48 6.42 -23.30
CA THR A 102 20.76 6.84 -24.70
C THR A 102 21.06 8.33 -24.71
#